data_AF-A0A2I0WBB1-F1
#
_entry.id   AF-A0A2I0WBB1-F1
#
_cell.length_a   1.000
_cell.length_b   1.000
_cell.length_c   1.000
_cell.angle_alpha   90.00
_cell.angle_beta   90.00
_cell.angle_gamma   90.00
#
_symmetry.space_group_name_H-M   'P 1'
#
loop_
_entity.id
_entity.type
_entity.pdbx_description
1 polymer ?
#
loop_
_entity_poly.entity_id
_entity_poly.type
_entity_poly.pdbx_seq_one_letter_code
_entity_poly.pdbx_strand_id
1 'polypeptide(L)'
;MTLPSEAIDDIFVAHSRGGTGDANGDYVGLVQSDDVVIGVQAQLTSTKWDSLLWWTKLVFLCIFLAIVTAAIVVFLGPIILRKVIVPILNWESTTFSIPILGFLLFTSIALFPVILLPSSPSMWMAGMAFGYGYGFLLIMLGSSIGMSVPYLIGSSFRNRIQKWLKRWPNESTIIRLAGAGDWFHQFRAVTLIRISPFPYIIFNYASVATNVSYCPYICGSLVGIVPEIFITIYSGRLLRRFADATDGGSFLSLQQLIYDLLGFFTALSATIAITIYSKRTLHSLQVAEELH
;
A
#
# COMPACT_ATOMS: atom_id res chain seq x y z
N MET A 1 -30.71 -1.31 -22.51
CA MET A 1 -31.96 -0.94 -21.80
C MET A 1 -32.06 -1.81 -20.56
N THR A 2 -32.51 -1.21 -19.48
CA THR A 2 -32.63 -1.64 -18.06
C THR A 2 -33.12 -3.08 -17.79
N LEU A 3 -32.52 -3.71 -16.77
CA LEU A 3 -33.01 -4.86 -15.95
C LEU A 3 -34.36 -4.53 -15.25
N PRO A 4 -35.20 -5.49 -14.75
CA PRO A 4 -34.90 -6.34 -13.56
C PRO A 4 -35.58 -7.75 -13.49
N SER A 5 -34.95 -8.72 -12.82
CA SER A 5 -35.26 -9.34 -11.50
C SER A 5 -36.37 -10.39 -11.44
N GLU A 6 -35.98 -11.67 -11.32
CA GLU A 6 -36.66 -12.76 -10.58
C GLU A 6 -35.64 -13.91 -10.49
N ALA A 7 -35.03 -14.13 -9.32
CA ALA A 7 -35.50 -15.08 -8.30
C ALA A 7 -35.54 -16.51 -8.89
N ILE A 8 -34.44 -17.26 -8.86
CA ILE A 8 -33.98 -18.05 -7.69
C ILE A 8 -35.18 -18.72 -7.03
N ASP A 9 -35.51 -19.91 -7.51
CA ASP A 9 -36.05 -21.03 -6.74
C ASP A 9 -36.14 -22.24 -7.68
N ASP A 10 -35.05 -23.00 -7.81
CA ASP A 10 -35.12 -24.33 -8.44
C ASP A 10 -33.84 -25.15 -8.17
N ILE A 11 -33.50 -25.35 -6.89
CA ILE A 11 -32.58 -26.44 -6.52
C ILE A 11 -33.05 -27.06 -5.21
N PHE A 12 -34.04 -27.95 -5.27
CA PHE A 12 -34.18 -29.06 -4.31
C PHE A 12 -34.93 -30.22 -4.96
N VAL A 13 -34.21 -31.01 -5.76
CA VAL A 13 -34.66 -32.35 -6.17
C VAL A 13 -34.12 -33.34 -5.14
N ALA A 14 -34.94 -33.70 -4.14
CA ALA A 14 -34.69 -34.85 -3.28
C ALA A 14 -35.56 -36.02 -3.77
N HIS A 15 -34.88 -37.03 -4.33
CA HIS A 15 -35.45 -38.28 -4.80
C HIS A 15 -36.06 -39.07 -3.63
N SER A 16 -37.37 -39.31 -3.65
CA SER A 16 -38.03 -40.27 -2.75
C SER A 16 -37.95 -41.69 -3.32
N ARG A 17 -37.51 -42.66 -2.51
CA ARG A 17 -37.51 -44.11 -2.78
C ARG A 17 -38.78 -44.70 -2.16
N GLY A 18 -39.46 -45.57 -2.93
CA GLY A 18 -40.81 -46.04 -2.65
C GLY A 18 -41.00 -47.07 -1.54
N GLY A 19 -42.28 -47.33 -1.27
CA GLY A 19 -42.80 -48.42 -0.45
C GLY A 19 -44.32 -48.33 -0.35
N THR A 20 -45.01 -49.30 -0.95
CA THR A 20 -46.45 -49.54 -0.90
C THR A 20 -46.88 -50.18 0.43
N GLY A 21 -48.01 -49.77 1.00
CA GLY A 21 -48.66 -50.52 2.09
C GLY A 21 -49.76 -49.76 2.85
N ASP A 22 -51.00 -50.05 2.47
CA ASP A 22 -52.23 -50.17 3.27
C ASP A 22 -52.89 -48.99 4.03
N ALA A 23 -54.22 -49.07 4.07
CA ALA A 23 -55.18 -48.06 4.52
C ALA A 23 -55.41 -48.05 6.05
N ASN A 24 -55.45 -46.87 6.68
CA ASN A 24 -56.54 -46.40 7.57
C ASN A 24 -56.27 -44.97 8.07
N GLY A 25 -57.33 -44.19 8.31
CA GLY A 25 -57.27 -42.76 8.61
C GLY A 25 -56.87 -42.35 10.05
N ASP A 26 -56.73 -41.03 10.18
CA ASP A 26 -56.69 -40.20 11.40
C ASP A 26 -55.45 -40.34 12.33
N TYR A 27 -54.69 -39.30 12.72
CA TYR A 27 -54.79 -37.85 12.64
C TYR A 27 -53.40 -37.28 12.32
N VAL A 28 -53.31 -36.35 11.36
CA VAL A 28 -52.07 -35.60 11.08
C VAL A 28 -51.83 -34.62 12.23
N GLY A 29 -50.91 -34.98 13.13
CA GLY A 29 -50.38 -34.06 14.13
C GLY A 29 -49.60 -32.95 13.43
N LEU A 30 -50.20 -31.76 13.35
CA LEU A 30 -49.56 -30.50 12.91
C LEU A 30 -48.55 -30.01 13.97
N VAL A 31 -47.54 -30.83 14.29
CA VAL A 31 -46.48 -30.48 15.25
C VAL A 31 -45.15 -30.21 14.55
N GLN A 32 -45.03 -30.55 13.26
CA GLN A 32 -43.72 -30.53 12.59
C GLN A 32 -43.39 -29.24 11.84
N SER A 33 -44.35 -28.32 11.68
CA SER A 33 -44.10 -27.02 11.04
C SER A 33 -43.51 -25.99 11.99
N ASP A 34 -43.97 -25.95 13.25
CA ASP A 34 -43.49 -24.95 14.21
C ASP A 34 -42.06 -25.24 14.69
N ASP A 35 -41.71 -26.51 14.94
CA ASP A 35 -40.34 -26.87 15.36
C ASP A 35 -39.30 -26.67 14.25
N VAL A 36 -39.68 -26.89 12.98
CA VAL A 36 -38.80 -26.64 11.83
C VAL A 36 -38.66 -25.15 11.57
N VAL A 37 -39.73 -24.37 11.69
CA VAL A 37 -39.68 -22.90 11.55
C VAL A 37 -38.90 -22.28 12.70
N ILE A 38 -39.08 -22.74 13.94
CA ILE A 38 -38.31 -22.29 15.11
C ILE A 38 -36.83 -22.67 14.96
N GLY A 39 -36.53 -23.88 14.47
CA GLY A 39 -35.16 -24.32 14.19
C GLY A 39 -34.46 -23.49 13.11
N VAL A 40 -35.13 -23.22 11.99
CA VAL A 40 -34.61 -22.39 10.90
C VAL A 40 -34.47 -20.92 11.32
N GLN A 41 -35.43 -20.38 12.10
CA GLN A 41 -35.37 -19.03 12.66
C GLN A 41 -34.24 -18.90 13.70
N ALA A 42 -34.06 -19.90 14.57
CA ALA A 42 -32.96 -19.94 15.54
C ALA A 42 -31.59 -20.05 14.84
N GLN A 43 -31.50 -20.81 13.76
CA GLN A 43 -30.26 -21.00 13.00
C GLN A 43 -29.90 -19.74 12.18
N LEU A 44 -30.87 -19.05 11.57
CA LEU A 44 -30.69 -17.76 10.89
C LEU A 44 -30.32 -16.61 11.83
N THR A 45 -30.86 -16.61 13.06
CA THR A 45 -30.49 -15.62 14.08
C THR A 45 -29.08 -15.89 14.59
N SER A 46 -28.72 -17.14 14.89
CA SER A 46 -27.36 -17.53 15.32
C SER A 46 -26.28 -17.01 14.37
N THR A 47 -26.44 -17.19 13.05
CA THR A 47 -25.41 -16.77 12.08
C THR A 47 -25.24 -15.24 12.00
N LYS A 48 -26.33 -14.48 12.17
CA LYS A 48 -26.29 -13.00 12.18
C LYS A 48 -25.66 -12.46 13.47
N TRP A 49 -25.93 -13.09 14.61
CA TRP A 49 -25.37 -12.70 15.90
C TRP A 49 -23.86 -13.00 16.00
N ASP A 50 -23.40 -14.12 15.45
CA ASP A 50 -21.97 -14.43 15.39
C ASP A 50 -21.19 -13.48 14.46
N SER A 51 -21.80 -13.08 13.33
CA SER A 51 -21.24 -12.07 12.44
C SER A 51 -21.16 -10.70 13.13
N LEU A 52 -22.21 -10.25 13.82
CA LEU A 52 -22.22 -9.00 14.58
C LEU A 52 -21.20 -9.00 15.73
N LEU A 53 -21.07 -10.11 16.46
CA LEU A 53 -20.07 -10.27 17.52
C LEU A 53 -18.64 -10.27 16.97
N TRP A 54 -18.43 -10.78 15.76
CA TRP A 54 -17.13 -10.72 15.09
C TRP A 54 -16.77 -9.29 14.67
N TRP A 55 -17.71 -8.54 14.07
CA TRP A 55 -17.50 -7.14 13.68
C TRP A 55 -17.27 -6.23 14.89
N THR A 56 -17.99 -6.44 15.99
CA THR A 56 -17.76 -5.67 17.23
C THR A 56 -16.38 -5.95 17.82
N LYS A 57 -15.94 -7.22 17.89
CA LYS A 57 -14.57 -7.57 18.28
C LYS A 57 -13.51 -6.92 17.39
N LEU A 58 -13.75 -6.89 16.07
CA LEU A 58 -12.87 -6.21 15.12
C LEU A 58 -12.78 -4.71 15.40
N VAL A 59 -13.91 -4.05 15.64
CA VAL A 59 -13.97 -2.61 15.98
C VAL A 59 -13.23 -2.34 17.29
N PHE A 60 -13.45 -3.13 18.34
CA PHE A 60 -12.74 -2.99 19.61
C PHE A 60 -11.23 -3.20 19.44
N LEU A 61 -10.81 -4.17 18.63
CA LEU A 61 -9.40 -4.40 18.32
C LEU A 61 -8.80 -3.19 17.58
N CYS A 62 -9.50 -2.62 16.59
CA CYS A 62 -9.05 -1.42 15.89
C CYS A 62 -8.93 -0.21 16.81
N ILE A 63 -9.90 -0.01 17.72
CA ILE A 63 -9.85 1.07 18.72
C ILE A 63 -8.69 0.85 19.68
N PHE A 64 -8.49 -0.38 20.17
CA PHE A 64 -7.37 -0.72 21.04
C PHE A 64 -6.02 -0.46 20.36
N LEU A 65 -5.86 -0.91 19.11
CA LEU A 65 -4.67 -0.64 18.31
C LEU A 65 -4.45 0.86 18.13
N ALA A 66 -5.49 1.64 17.84
CA ALA A 66 -5.39 3.09 17.70
C ALA A 66 -4.95 3.77 19.00
N ILE A 67 -5.50 3.34 20.16
CA ILE A 67 -5.10 3.86 21.48
C ILE A 67 -3.65 3.49 21.79
N VAL A 68 -3.24 2.25 21.52
CA VAL A 68 -1.85 1.80 21.71
C VAL A 68 -0.90 2.60 20.82
N THR A 69 -1.24 2.80 19.55
CA THR A 69 -0.46 3.65 18.64
C THR A 69 -0.38 5.08 19.13
N ALA A 70 -1.49 5.67 19.58
CA ALA A 70 -1.51 7.03 20.13
C ALA A 70 -0.65 7.13 21.39
N ALA A 71 -0.74 6.16 22.30
CA ALA A 71 0.11 6.10 23.48
C ALA A 71 1.59 6.02 23.10
N ILE A 72 1.97 5.13 22.17
CA ILE A 72 3.35 5.03 21.69
C ILE A 72 3.81 6.37 21.10
N VAL A 73 3.01 7.04 20.29
CA VAL A 73 3.36 8.34 19.71
C VAL A 73 3.54 9.41 20.80
N VAL A 74 2.65 9.46 21.79
CA VAL A 74 2.72 10.45 22.88
C VAL A 74 3.89 10.21 23.83
N PHE A 75 4.20 8.96 24.16
CA PHE A 75 5.27 8.62 25.10
C PHE A 75 6.65 8.52 24.41
N LEU A 76 6.73 7.85 23.26
CA LEU A 76 7.99 7.58 22.56
C LEU A 76 8.36 8.69 21.58
N GLY A 77 7.38 9.36 20.97
CA GLY A 77 7.60 10.44 19.99
C GLY A 77 8.48 11.57 20.53
N PRO A 78 8.17 12.17 21.69
CA PRO A 78 9.01 13.23 22.29
C PRO A 78 10.42 12.75 22.63
N ILE A 79 10.58 11.48 23.03
CA ILE A 79 11.89 10.89 23.34
C ILE A 79 12.72 10.79 22.06
N ILE A 80 12.15 10.23 20.98
CA ILE A 80 12.82 10.11 19.68
C ILE A 80 13.20 11.48 19.14
N LEU A 81 12.27 12.46 19.20
CA LEU A 81 12.52 13.82 18.76
C LEU A 81 13.70 14.44 19.52
N ARG A 82 13.68 14.41 20.86
CA ARG A 82 14.74 15.03 21.69
C ARG A 82 16.09 14.33 21.60
N LYS A 83 16.11 12.99 21.51
CA LYS A 83 17.34 12.19 21.60
C LYS A 83 17.97 11.85 20.26
N VAL A 84 17.18 11.77 19.20
CA VAL A 84 17.64 11.32 17.88
C VAL A 84 17.52 12.46 16.87
N ILE A 85 16.31 12.99 16.68
CA ILE A 85 16.05 13.93 15.59
C ILE A 85 16.71 15.29 15.83
N VAL A 86 16.48 15.93 16.98
CA VAL A 86 17.05 17.26 17.30
C VAL A 86 18.59 17.26 17.23
N PRO A 87 19.31 16.30 17.84
CA PRO A 87 20.76 16.25 17.73
C PRO A 87 21.25 16.06 16.28
N ILE A 88 20.56 15.24 15.49
CA ILE A 88 20.90 15.05 14.07
C ILE A 88 20.70 16.33 13.27
N LEU A 89 19.56 17.02 13.45
CA LEU A 89 19.27 18.28 12.75
C LEU A 89 20.25 19.40 13.15
N ASN A 90 20.64 19.46 14.42
CA ASN A 90 21.63 20.42 14.91
C ASN A 90 23.02 20.09 14.36
N TRP A 91 23.43 18.82 14.40
CA TRP A 91 24.69 18.37 13.81
C TRP A 91 24.75 18.63 12.30
N GLU A 92 23.67 18.35 11.56
CA GLU A 92 23.55 18.62 10.13
C GLU A 92 23.75 20.12 9.84
N SER A 93 23.03 21.00 10.53
CA SER A 93 23.07 22.44 10.31
C SER A 93 24.41 23.09 10.66
N THR A 94 25.17 22.48 11.59
CA THR A 94 26.47 22.98 12.04
C THR A 94 27.64 22.37 11.26
N THR A 95 27.50 21.14 10.77
CA THR A 95 28.57 20.41 10.08
C THR A 95 28.62 20.72 8.59
N PHE A 96 27.47 20.88 7.93
CA PHE A 96 27.41 20.98 6.47
C PHE A 96 26.82 22.31 6.01
N SER A 97 27.46 22.90 4.99
CA SER A 97 26.82 23.96 4.21
C SER A 97 25.73 23.36 3.32
N ILE A 98 24.70 24.16 3.02
CA ILE A 98 23.57 23.78 2.16
C ILE A 98 23.99 23.07 0.85
N PRO A 99 24.98 23.57 0.07
CA PRO A 99 25.37 22.89 -1.16
C PRO A 99 26.05 21.54 -0.92
N ILE A 100 26.87 21.41 0.13
CA ILE A 100 27.54 20.14 0.49
C ILE A 100 26.50 19.11 0.93
N LEU A 101 25.55 19.53 1.75
CA LEU A 101 24.44 18.69 2.20
C LEU A 101 23.61 18.20 1.01
N GLY A 102 23.25 19.10 0.09
CA GLY A 102 22.51 18.75 -1.12
C GLY A 102 23.26 17.71 -1.97
N PHE A 103 24.57 17.88 -2.15
CA PHE A 103 25.40 16.91 -2.86
C PHE A 103 25.46 15.55 -2.16
N LEU A 104 25.63 15.53 -0.83
CA LEU A 104 25.69 14.29 -0.05
C LEU A 104 24.36 13.52 -0.11
N LEU A 105 23.24 14.23 0.06
CA LEU A 105 21.91 13.65 -0.03
C LEU A 105 21.62 13.12 -1.43
N PHE A 106 21.92 13.91 -2.48
CA PHE A 106 21.79 13.47 -3.87
C PHE A 106 22.58 12.20 -4.15
N THR A 107 23.85 12.17 -3.73
CA THR A 107 24.74 11.02 -3.91
C THR A 107 24.20 9.79 -3.18
N SER A 108 23.73 9.95 -1.94
CA SER A 108 23.17 8.84 -1.16
C SER A 108 21.87 8.29 -1.79
N ILE A 109 20.96 9.14 -2.27
CA ILE A 109 19.72 8.72 -2.92
C ILE A 109 20.02 7.97 -4.23
N ALA A 110 21.03 8.41 -4.98
CA ALA A 110 21.45 7.75 -6.20
C ALA A 110 22.19 6.42 -5.95
N LEU A 111 23.01 6.34 -4.89
CA LEU A 111 23.88 5.19 -4.64
C LEU A 111 23.20 4.06 -3.85
N PHE A 112 22.37 4.39 -2.85
CA PHE A 112 21.80 3.40 -1.94
C PHE A 112 21.01 2.29 -2.64
N PRO A 113 20.15 2.58 -3.64
CA PRO A 113 19.46 1.53 -4.38
C PRO A 113 20.39 0.56 -5.12
N VAL A 114 21.60 1.00 -5.50
CA VAL A 114 22.62 0.20 -6.19
C VAL A 114 23.24 -0.86 -5.27
N ILE A 115 23.33 -0.54 -3.98
CA ILE A 115 23.89 -1.41 -2.94
C ILE A 115 22.81 -2.06 -2.07
N LEU A 116 21.54 -2.05 -2.53
CA LEU A 116 20.38 -2.60 -1.83
C LEU A 116 20.10 -1.95 -0.45
N LEU A 117 20.52 -0.70 -0.27
CA LEU A 117 20.18 0.10 0.91
C LEU A 117 18.95 0.97 0.66
N PRO A 118 18.10 1.18 1.68
CA PRO A 118 16.94 2.06 1.56
C PRO A 118 17.35 3.53 1.48
N SER A 119 16.86 4.26 0.47
CA SER A 119 17.07 5.71 0.29
C SER A 119 16.14 6.57 1.15
N SER A 120 15.14 5.98 1.79
CA SER A 120 14.10 6.69 2.54
C SER A 120 14.65 7.68 3.60
N PRO A 121 15.68 7.35 4.41
CA PRO A 121 16.25 8.31 5.35
C PRO A 121 16.82 9.55 4.67
N SER A 122 17.56 9.38 3.58
CA SER A 122 18.11 10.50 2.81
C SER A 122 17.04 11.34 2.14
N MET A 123 15.96 10.72 1.65
CA MET A 123 14.82 11.43 1.07
C MET A 123 14.08 12.27 2.12
N TRP A 124 13.92 11.76 3.34
CA TRP A 124 13.37 12.51 4.48
C TRP A 124 14.23 13.73 4.80
N MET A 125 15.56 13.54 4.91
CA MET A 125 16.51 14.64 5.13
C MET A 125 16.45 15.69 4.02
N ALA A 126 16.37 15.26 2.76
CA ALA A 126 16.22 16.17 1.62
C ALA A 126 14.91 16.97 1.68
N GLY A 127 13.81 16.33 2.09
CA GLY A 127 12.54 17.01 2.33
C GLY A 127 12.59 18.02 3.47
N MET A 128 13.29 17.69 4.56
CA MET A 128 13.52 18.58 5.71
C MET A 128 14.34 19.81 5.34
N ALA A 129 15.45 19.62 4.63
CA ALA A 129 16.40 20.69 4.31
C ALA A 129 15.96 21.56 3.11
N PHE A 130 15.35 20.98 2.08
CA PHE A 130 15.11 21.66 0.80
C PHE A 130 13.62 21.85 0.44
N GLY A 131 12.70 21.23 1.18
CA GLY A 131 11.25 21.35 0.97
C GLY A 131 10.76 20.82 -0.38
N TYR A 132 9.56 21.23 -0.79
CA TYR A 132 8.89 20.69 -1.99
C TYR A 132 9.49 21.11 -3.33
N GLY A 133 10.20 22.23 -3.41
CA GLY A 133 10.80 22.68 -4.68
C GLY A 133 12.10 21.93 -4.96
N TYR A 134 13.17 22.38 -4.32
CA TYR A 134 14.50 21.80 -4.51
C TYR A 134 14.59 20.37 -3.99
N GLY A 135 13.91 20.02 -2.89
CA GLY A 135 13.93 18.65 -2.37
C GLY A 135 13.27 17.66 -3.33
N PHE A 136 12.15 18.03 -3.96
CA PHE A 136 11.53 17.20 -5.00
C PHE A 136 12.47 16.97 -6.19
N LEU A 137 13.08 18.04 -6.71
CA LEU A 137 14.01 17.93 -7.83
C LEU A 137 15.23 17.07 -7.49
N LEU A 138 15.80 17.27 -6.30
CA LEU A 138 16.94 16.51 -5.79
C LEU A 138 16.60 15.02 -5.67
N ILE A 139 15.45 14.69 -5.06
CA ILE A 139 15.00 13.31 -4.90
C ILE A 139 14.68 12.67 -6.25
N MET A 140 13.97 13.38 -7.15
CA MET A 140 13.62 12.88 -8.48
C MET A 140 14.86 12.55 -9.31
N LEU A 141 15.83 13.48 -9.36
CA LEU A 141 17.06 13.29 -10.13
C LEU A 141 17.94 12.19 -9.53
N GLY A 142 18.11 12.18 -8.21
CA GLY A 142 18.87 11.14 -7.51
C GLY A 142 18.24 9.76 -7.70
N SER A 143 16.91 9.66 -7.55
CA SER A 143 16.18 8.40 -7.71
C SER A 143 16.20 7.91 -9.16
N SER A 144 16.20 8.82 -10.14
CA SER A 144 16.38 8.46 -11.56
C SER A 144 17.68 7.67 -11.76
N ILE A 145 18.80 8.19 -11.27
CA ILE A 145 20.10 7.51 -11.33
C ILE A 145 20.05 6.20 -10.53
N GLY A 146 19.49 6.24 -9.31
CA GLY A 146 19.36 5.08 -8.44
C GLY A 146 18.45 3.98 -8.98
N MET A 147 17.55 4.27 -9.93
CA MET A 147 16.73 3.27 -10.62
C MET A 147 17.40 2.78 -11.90
N SER A 148 18.12 3.65 -12.61
CA SER A 148 18.78 3.33 -13.87
C SER A 148 20.01 2.44 -13.70
N VAL A 149 20.84 2.69 -12.69
CA VAL A 149 22.06 1.90 -12.47
C VAL A 149 21.73 0.43 -12.16
N PRO A 150 20.84 0.10 -11.21
CA PRO A 150 20.41 -1.29 -10.98
C PRO A 150 19.80 -1.95 -12.20
N TYR A 151 19.02 -1.21 -12.99
CA TYR A 151 18.43 -1.71 -14.23
C TYR A 151 19.53 -2.12 -15.23
N LEU A 152 20.54 -1.26 -15.44
CA LEU A 152 21.64 -1.57 -16.34
C LEU A 152 22.47 -2.76 -15.85
N ILE A 153 22.76 -2.82 -14.55
CA ILE A 153 23.45 -3.97 -13.93
C ILE A 153 22.61 -5.25 -14.07
N GLY A 154 21.31 -5.18 -13.80
CA GLY A 154 20.38 -6.30 -13.93
C GLY A 154 20.30 -6.84 -15.36
N SER A 155 20.51 -5.99 -16.37
CA SER A 155 20.58 -6.37 -17.78
C SER A 155 21.69 -7.36 -18.07
N SER A 156 22.87 -7.14 -17.48
CA SER A 156 24.01 -8.05 -17.60
C SER A 156 23.76 -9.42 -16.94
N PHE A 157 22.90 -9.50 -15.93
CA PHE A 157 22.63 -10.73 -15.16
C PHE A 157 21.25 -11.33 -15.42
N ARG A 158 20.57 -10.90 -16.49
CA ARG A 158 19.18 -11.24 -16.81
C ARG A 158 18.84 -12.74 -16.65
N ASN A 159 19.67 -13.63 -17.17
CA ASN A 159 19.44 -15.08 -17.12
C ASN A 159 19.45 -15.63 -15.68
N ARG A 160 20.26 -15.05 -14.78
CA ARG A 160 20.30 -15.45 -13.36
C ARG A 160 19.08 -14.93 -12.62
N ILE A 161 18.66 -13.70 -12.89
CA ILE A 161 17.48 -13.08 -12.25
C ILE A 161 16.20 -13.81 -12.68
N GLN A 162 16.07 -14.21 -13.95
CA GLN A 162 14.95 -15.04 -14.40
C GLN A 162 14.87 -16.39 -13.67
N LYS A 163 16.00 -17.06 -13.45
CA LYS A 163 16.04 -18.31 -12.66
C LYS A 163 15.68 -18.08 -11.19
N TRP A 164 16.10 -16.96 -10.60
CA TRP A 164 15.75 -16.58 -9.24
C TRP A 164 14.26 -16.27 -9.10
N LEU A 165 13.69 -15.54 -10.06
CA LEU A 165 12.28 -15.13 -10.03
C LEU A 165 11.31 -16.32 -10.15
N LYS A 166 11.72 -17.41 -10.82
CA LYS A 166 10.97 -18.68 -10.85
C LYS A 166 10.75 -19.31 -9.47
N ARG A 167 11.52 -18.92 -8.44
CA ARG A 167 11.32 -19.40 -7.06
C ARG A 167 10.15 -18.68 -6.35
N TRP A 168 9.64 -17.59 -6.91
CA TRP A 168 8.58 -16.75 -6.34
C TRP A 168 7.44 -16.58 -7.35
N PRO A 169 6.58 -17.60 -7.54
CA PRO A 169 5.65 -17.66 -8.66
C PRO A 169 4.63 -16.51 -8.67
N ASN A 170 4.07 -16.12 -7.53
CA ASN A 170 3.06 -15.07 -7.44
C ASN A 170 3.61 -13.69 -7.86
N GLU A 171 4.79 -13.31 -7.36
CA GLU A 171 5.44 -12.05 -7.71
C GLU A 171 5.96 -12.06 -9.15
N SER A 172 6.36 -13.23 -9.66
CA SER A 172 6.83 -13.38 -11.03
C SER A 172 5.76 -13.01 -12.07
N THR A 173 4.48 -13.27 -11.78
CA THR A 173 3.37 -12.94 -12.68
C THR A 173 3.21 -11.43 -12.83
N ILE A 174 3.16 -10.68 -11.72
CA ILE A 174 3.02 -9.21 -11.75
C ILE A 174 4.19 -8.55 -12.50
N ILE A 175 5.42 -8.99 -12.22
CA ILE A 175 6.61 -8.41 -12.87
C ILE A 175 6.69 -8.83 -14.34
N ARG A 176 6.20 -10.03 -14.72
CA ARG A 176 6.16 -10.52 -16.10
C ARG A 176 5.12 -9.77 -16.93
N LEU A 177 3.95 -9.48 -16.36
CA LEU A 177 2.93 -8.63 -16.98
C LEU A 177 3.50 -7.23 -17.30
N ALA A 178 4.40 -6.71 -16.46
CA ALA A 178 5.01 -5.41 -16.71
C ALA A 178 5.83 -5.33 -18.00
N GLY A 179 6.34 -6.45 -18.49
CA GLY A 179 7.13 -6.52 -19.72
C GLY A 179 6.38 -7.02 -20.95
N ALA A 180 5.08 -7.27 -20.83
CA ALA A 180 4.22 -7.62 -21.95
C ALA A 180 3.75 -6.37 -22.70
N GLY A 181 3.55 -6.51 -24.02
CA GLY A 181 2.95 -5.49 -24.87
C GLY A 181 3.84 -4.30 -25.24
N ASP A 182 3.19 -3.26 -25.78
CA ASP A 182 3.82 -2.05 -26.33
C ASP A 182 4.39 -1.11 -25.26
N TRP A 183 5.18 -0.13 -25.69
CA TRP A 183 5.81 0.89 -24.85
C TRP A 183 4.86 1.50 -23.80
N PHE A 184 3.64 1.85 -24.20
CA PHE A 184 2.65 2.47 -23.30
C PHE A 184 2.08 1.49 -22.26
N HIS A 185 1.90 0.21 -22.62
CA HIS A 185 1.45 -0.83 -21.70
C HIS A 185 2.51 -1.07 -20.61
N GLN A 186 3.78 -1.18 -21.02
CA GLN A 186 4.90 -1.32 -20.10
C GLN A 186 5.02 -0.11 -19.16
N PHE A 187 4.89 1.11 -19.69
CA PHE A 187 4.91 2.34 -18.89
C PHE A 187 3.83 2.32 -17.82
N ARG A 188 2.57 2.04 -18.21
CA ARG A 188 1.43 2.01 -17.30
C ARG A 188 1.59 0.92 -16.24
N ALA A 189 2.04 -0.28 -16.63
CA ALA A 189 2.25 -1.37 -15.70
C ALA A 189 3.34 -1.04 -14.67
N VAL A 190 4.46 -0.46 -15.11
CA VAL A 190 5.53 0.00 -14.23
C VAL A 190 5.04 1.06 -13.25
N THR A 191 4.29 2.07 -13.71
CA THR A 191 3.72 3.10 -12.83
C THR A 191 2.80 2.49 -11.77
N LEU A 192 1.93 1.55 -12.16
CA LEU A 192 1.01 0.89 -11.22
C LEU A 192 1.77 0.05 -10.19
N ILE A 193 2.83 -0.65 -10.59
CA ILE A 193 3.66 -1.44 -9.66
C ILE A 193 4.38 -0.54 -8.66
N ARG A 194 4.86 0.62 -9.09
CA ARG A 194 5.54 1.59 -8.20
C ARG A 194 4.61 2.24 -7.19
N ILE A 195 3.34 2.41 -7.57
CA ILE A 195 2.31 2.91 -6.67
C ILE A 195 1.82 1.81 -5.70
N SER A 196 1.88 0.54 -6.13
CA SER A 196 1.62 -0.61 -5.27
C SER A 196 2.68 -0.70 -4.16
N PRO A 197 2.37 -1.27 -2.98
CA PRO A 197 3.35 -1.53 -1.92
C PRO A 197 4.36 -2.65 -2.26
N PHE A 198 4.76 -2.75 -3.53
CA PHE A 198 5.73 -3.72 -4.01
C PHE A 198 7.15 -3.28 -3.60
N PRO A 199 8.02 -4.18 -3.12
CA PRO A 199 9.36 -3.80 -2.66
C PRO A 199 10.20 -3.09 -3.74
N TYR A 200 10.50 -1.81 -3.49
CA TYR A 200 11.19 -0.89 -4.41
C TYR A 200 12.53 -1.45 -4.93
N ILE A 201 13.35 -2.01 -4.03
CA ILE A 201 14.69 -2.51 -4.34
C ILE A 201 14.62 -3.74 -5.26
N ILE A 202 13.68 -4.65 -5.00
CA ILE A 202 13.51 -5.88 -5.79
C ILE A 202 13.09 -5.52 -7.21
N PHE A 203 12.15 -4.58 -7.36
CA PHE A 203 11.64 -4.18 -8.66
C PHE A 203 12.70 -3.55 -9.57
N ASN A 204 13.64 -2.78 -9.00
CA ASN A 204 14.73 -2.15 -9.76
C ASN A 204 15.59 -3.16 -10.54
N TYR A 205 15.79 -4.38 -10.01
CA TYR A 205 16.52 -5.45 -10.68
C TYR A 205 15.60 -6.40 -11.44
N ALA A 206 14.40 -6.66 -10.91
CA ALA A 206 13.47 -7.63 -11.48
C ALA A 206 12.83 -7.15 -12.79
N SER A 207 12.67 -5.85 -12.99
CA SER A 207 12.14 -5.24 -14.23
C SER A 207 12.93 -5.64 -15.47
N VAL A 208 14.23 -5.89 -15.30
CA VAL A 208 15.10 -6.30 -16.40
C VAL A 208 14.91 -7.76 -16.79
N ALA A 209 14.58 -8.60 -15.82
CA ALA A 209 14.34 -10.01 -16.05
C ALA A 209 13.11 -10.25 -16.92
N THR A 210 12.21 -9.28 -17.00
CA THR A 210 10.90 -9.41 -17.61
C THR A 210 10.75 -8.72 -18.96
N ASN A 211 11.85 -8.36 -19.65
CA ASN A 211 11.82 -7.70 -20.98
C ASN A 211 11.24 -6.28 -21.01
N VAL A 212 11.04 -5.62 -19.86
CA VAL A 212 10.62 -4.22 -19.85
C VAL A 212 11.71 -3.38 -20.54
N SER A 213 11.32 -2.53 -21.50
CA SER A 213 12.25 -1.61 -22.12
C SER A 213 12.65 -0.49 -21.15
N TYR A 214 13.86 0.05 -21.29
CA TYR A 214 14.38 1.05 -20.36
C TYR A 214 13.54 2.35 -20.32
N CYS A 215 13.10 2.84 -21.48
CA CYS A 215 12.31 4.08 -21.56
C CYS A 215 10.96 3.97 -20.83
N PRO A 216 10.10 2.96 -21.10
CA PRO A 216 8.91 2.72 -20.29
C PRO A 216 9.19 2.56 -18.80
N TYR A 217 10.27 1.83 -18.46
CA TYR A 217 10.66 1.60 -17.08
C TYR A 217 10.98 2.90 -16.33
N ILE A 218 11.85 3.75 -16.88
CA ILE A 218 12.28 4.97 -16.18
C ILE A 218 11.16 6.00 -16.14
N CYS A 219 10.44 6.21 -17.26
CA CYS A 219 9.31 7.15 -17.30
C CYS A 219 8.20 6.69 -16.35
N GLY A 220 7.84 5.42 -16.41
CA GLY A 220 6.78 4.85 -15.57
C GLY A 220 7.15 4.91 -14.09
N SER A 221 8.43 4.67 -13.77
CA SER A 221 8.93 4.74 -12.40
C SER A 221 8.94 6.15 -11.86
N LEU A 222 9.45 7.12 -12.63
CA LEU A 222 9.45 8.53 -12.22
C LEU A 222 8.05 9.04 -11.93
N VAL A 223 7.06 8.70 -12.76
CA VAL A 223 5.66 9.06 -12.51
C VAL A 223 5.11 8.33 -11.28
N GLY A 224 5.41 7.03 -11.13
CA GLY A 224 4.90 6.21 -10.04
C GLY A 224 5.37 6.60 -8.65
N ILE A 225 6.59 7.14 -8.52
CA ILE A 225 7.15 7.57 -7.22
C ILE A 225 6.76 8.98 -6.80
N VAL A 226 6.16 9.79 -7.69
CA VAL A 226 5.79 11.18 -7.36
C VAL A 226 4.94 11.28 -6.09
N PRO A 227 3.86 10.49 -5.90
CA PRO A 227 3.06 10.55 -4.68
C PRO A 227 3.89 10.22 -3.43
N GLU A 228 4.75 9.22 -3.51
CA GLU A 228 5.65 8.81 -2.41
C GLU A 228 6.60 9.94 -2.01
N ILE A 229 7.16 10.65 -2.98
CA ILE A 229 8.07 11.78 -2.72
C ILE A 229 7.32 12.92 -2.01
N PHE A 230 6.11 13.25 -2.44
CA PHE A 230 5.32 14.30 -1.77
C PHE A 230 5.01 13.95 -0.31
N ILE A 231 4.63 12.69 -0.04
CA ILE A 231 4.38 12.19 1.32
C ILE A 231 5.65 12.25 2.15
N THR A 232 6.77 11.82 1.57
CA THR A 232 8.10 11.83 2.21
C THR A 232 8.56 13.24 2.58
N ILE A 233 8.41 14.21 1.68
CA ILE A 233 8.78 15.60 1.95
C ILE A 233 7.83 16.19 3.01
N TYR A 234 6.53 15.89 2.91
CA TYR A 234 5.55 16.31 3.90
C TYR A 234 5.91 15.80 5.31
N SER A 235 6.15 14.49 5.45
CA SER A 235 6.48 13.86 6.72
C SER A 235 7.80 14.38 7.29
N GLY A 236 8.81 14.59 6.44
CA GLY A 236 10.08 15.20 6.85
C GLY A 236 9.86 16.62 7.41
N ARG A 237 9.14 17.48 6.69
CA ARG A 237 8.86 18.85 7.14
C ARG A 237 8.06 18.87 8.44
N LEU A 238 7.07 18.00 8.58
CA LEU A 238 6.30 17.85 9.81
C LEU A 238 7.21 17.44 10.98
N LEU A 239 8.14 16.50 10.73
CA LEU A 239 9.11 16.05 11.72
C LEU A 239 10.05 17.20 12.16
N ARG A 240 10.55 18.00 11.22
CA ARG A 240 11.36 19.21 11.51
C ARG A 240 10.59 20.18 12.42
N ARG A 241 9.32 20.46 12.11
CA ARG A 241 8.46 21.36 12.91
C ARG A 241 8.28 20.86 14.35
N PHE A 242 8.03 19.56 14.52
CA PHE A 242 7.92 18.98 15.85
C PHE A 242 9.24 19.01 16.63
N ALA A 243 10.36 18.79 15.95
CA ALA A 243 11.69 18.89 16.55
C ALA A 243 11.96 20.32 17.03
N ASP A 244 11.74 21.32 16.19
CA ASP A 244 11.95 22.74 16.51
C ASP A 244 11.05 23.20 17.69
N ALA A 245 9.78 22.78 17.72
CA ALA A 245 8.86 23.10 18.82
C ALA A 245 9.31 22.46 20.15
N THR A 246 9.85 21.24 20.09
CA THR A 246 10.31 20.50 21.27
C THR A 246 11.60 21.08 21.86
N ASP A 247 12.49 21.59 21.01
CA ASP A 247 13.77 22.20 21.41
C ASP A 247 13.59 23.63 21.92
N GLY A 248 12.77 24.45 21.24
CA GLY A 248 12.51 25.84 21.62
C GLY A 248 11.50 26.03 22.76
N GLY A 249 10.90 24.95 23.29
CA GLY A 249 9.90 25.01 24.36
C GLY A 249 8.61 25.77 24.00
N SER A 250 8.38 26.03 22.72
CA SER A 250 7.21 26.74 22.21
C SER A 250 6.13 25.75 21.79
N PHE A 251 4.87 26.03 22.16
CA PHE A 251 3.74 25.28 21.62
C PHE A 251 3.56 25.64 20.14
N LEU A 252 3.28 24.64 19.29
CA LEU A 252 2.88 24.90 17.90
C LEU A 252 1.67 25.84 17.90
N SER A 253 1.72 26.90 17.09
CA SER A 253 0.59 27.81 16.94
C SER A 253 -0.63 27.02 16.45
N LEU A 254 -1.83 27.32 16.96
CA LEU A 254 -3.07 26.65 16.57
C LEU A 254 -3.27 26.65 15.05
N GLN A 255 -2.86 27.74 14.38
CA GLN A 255 -2.90 27.86 12.92
C GLN A 255 -1.94 26.88 12.23
N GLN A 256 -0.73 26.72 12.75
CA GLN A 256 0.25 25.76 12.21
C GLN A 256 -0.25 24.32 12.39
N LEU A 257 -0.81 24.00 13.57
CA LEU A 257 -1.40 22.70 13.84
C LEU A 257 -2.57 22.39 12.89
N ILE A 258 -3.43 23.37 12.61
CA ILE A 258 -4.55 23.21 11.66
C ILE A 258 -4.02 22.93 10.25
N TYR A 259 -3.05 23.69 9.76
CA TYR A 259 -2.47 23.46 8.44
C TYR A 259 -1.75 22.11 8.35
N ASP A 260 -1.05 21.70 9.40
CA ASP A 260 -0.38 20.40 9.46
C ASP A 260 -1.41 19.27 9.44
N LEU A 261 -2.46 19.32 10.28
CA LEU A 261 -3.53 18.32 10.29
C LEU A 261 -4.25 18.25 8.94
N LEU A 262 -4.59 19.40 8.35
CA LEU A 262 -5.22 19.46 7.03
C LEU A 262 -4.32 18.84 5.95
N GLY A 263 -3.03 19.16 5.97
CA GLY A 263 -2.03 18.55 5.08
C GLY A 263 -1.92 17.04 5.27
N PHE A 264 -1.93 16.57 6.52
CA PHE A 264 -1.89 15.15 6.86
C PHE A 264 -3.09 14.40 6.30
N PHE A 265 -4.30 14.89 6.55
CA PHE A 265 -5.53 14.26 6.07
C PHE A 265 -5.61 14.29 4.54
N THR A 266 -5.14 15.37 3.91
CA THR A 266 -5.08 15.45 2.44
C THR A 266 -4.11 14.42 1.87
N ALA A 267 -2.91 14.32 2.42
CA ALA A 267 -1.91 13.33 2.00
C ALA A 267 -2.38 11.89 2.25
N LEU A 268 -3.00 11.63 3.40
CA LEU A 268 -3.55 10.31 3.75
C LEU A 268 -4.66 9.90 2.78
N SER A 269 -5.60 10.81 2.52
CA SER A 269 -6.71 10.58 1.58
C SER A 269 -6.20 10.32 0.16
N ALA A 270 -5.23 11.12 -0.30
CA ALA A 270 -4.60 10.93 -1.60
C ALA A 270 -3.90 9.58 -1.70
N THR A 271 -3.15 9.18 -0.67
CA THR A 271 -2.46 7.88 -0.61
C THR A 271 -3.46 6.73 -0.71
N ILE A 272 -4.53 6.77 0.10
CA ILE A 272 -5.56 5.73 0.11
C ILE A 272 -6.24 5.64 -1.27
N ALA A 273 -6.64 6.78 -1.84
CA ALA A 273 -7.29 6.82 -3.16
C ALA A 273 -6.38 6.22 -4.24
N ILE A 274 -5.11 6.62 -4.25
CA ILE A 274 -4.10 6.15 -5.19
C ILE A 274 -3.84 4.65 -5.01
N THR A 275 -3.71 4.15 -3.78
CA THR A 275 -3.53 2.71 -3.50
C THR A 275 -4.74 1.88 -3.93
N ILE A 276 -5.97 2.34 -3.63
CA ILE A 276 -7.20 1.64 -4.02
C ILE A 276 -7.31 1.59 -5.55
N TYR A 277 -7.06 2.72 -6.22
CA TYR A 277 -7.12 2.81 -7.67
C TYR A 277 -6.08 1.88 -8.33
N SER A 278 -4.85 1.87 -7.83
CA SER A 278 -3.79 1.01 -8.35
C SER A 278 -4.10 -0.47 -8.15
N LYS A 279 -4.58 -0.88 -6.96
CA LYS A 279 -4.99 -2.28 -6.71
C LYS A 279 -6.12 -2.72 -7.64
N ARG A 280 -7.16 -1.89 -7.80
CA ARG A 280 -8.28 -2.20 -8.70
C ARG A 280 -7.83 -2.33 -10.16
N THR A 281 -6.95 -1.42 -10.59
CA THR A 281 -6.45 -1.41 -11.97
C THR A 281 -5.54 -2.60 -12.25
N LEU A 282 -4.62 -2.95 -11.34
CA LEU A 282 -3.78 -4.14 -11.45
C LEU A 282 -4.61 -5.42 -11.57
N HIS A 283 -5.64 -5.57 -10.72
CA HIS A 283 -6.54 -6.72 -10.79
C HIS A 283 -7.31 -6.77 -12.12
N SER A 284 -7.77 -5.62 -12.64
CA SER A 284 -8.46 -5.58 -13.93
C SER A 284 -7.57 -5.97 -15.12
N LEU A 285 -6.27 -5.61 -15.07
CA LEU A 285 -5.30 -5.98 -16.09
C LEU A 285 -4.96 -7.48 -16.02
N GLN A 286 -4.85 -8.04 -14.81
CA GLN A 286 -4.65 -9.48 -14.62
C GLN A 286 -5.80 -10.30 -15.21
N VAL A 287 -7.05 -9.91 -14.93
CA VAL A 287 -8.24 -10.60 -15.45
C VAL A 287 -8.37 -10.48 -16.97
N ALA A 288 -8.03 -9.31 -17.55
CA ALA A 288 -8.10 -9.10 -19.00
C ALA A 288 -7.10 -9.98 -19.78
N GLU A 289 -5.93 -10.28 -19.19
CA GLU A 289 -4.91 -11.10 -19.83
C GLU A 289 -5.14 -12.61 -19.61
N GLU A 290 -5.82 -13.03 -18.53
CA GLU A 290 -6.28 -14.42 -18.37
C GLU A 290 -7.40 -14.83 -19.36
N LEU A 291 -8.08 -13.85 -19.95
CA LEU A 291 -9.14 -14.06 -20.94
C LEU A 291 -8.65 -14.11 -22.39
N HIS A 292 -7.35 -13.87 -22.64
CA HIS A 292 -6.69 -13.88 -23.95
C HIS A 292 -5.70 -15.03 -24.09
#